data_AF-R7J9Y2-F1
#
_entry.id   AF-R7J9Y2-F1
#
_cell.length_a   1.000
_cell.length_b   1.000
_cell.length_c   1.000
_cell.angle_alpha   90.00
_cell.angle_beta   90.00
_cell.angle_gamma   90.00
#
_symmetry.space_group_name_H-M   'P 1'
#
loop_
_entity.id
_entity.type
_entity.pdbx_description
1 polymer ?
#
loop_
_entity_poly.entity_id
_entity_poly.type
_entity_poly.pdbx_seq_one_letter_code
_entity_poly.pdbx_strand_id
1 'polypeptide(L)'
;MSDLLKKIYNVKTENDTVKKSFLFGVLKTKYFTRKLNYEVRFCGIVIFKTKINKGYEKFYLFGIPIFIQNTRHKLYNAILNKIDENYTDIYINFNCSGETYLFLSYLNPGSKCLFIATKKYHIDLVHMMHPEIECVYIPDILPLRGIDNIYKETYKGRTFYNILPFKHFIKLENDLRRGINLHYCEEICKTMGVNYSKKAGMPFISEAVKRSAIKKAHIIGLNLSKFIFICPESHSNKKLSAAFWNNITEILYSNNYDVFINALELNAAYGIGKTCFLNFEEAYYLASLSKGIIGLRSGFMEPLTSINNMPVVCLYTDFKDRGLLHSMPSDIIKKGFSLKKLPNAVESNIFEYNMEKPDILPEILNNILSDLKLRG
;
A
#
# COMPACT_ATOMS: atom_id res chain seq x y z
N MET A 1 31.87 -28.74 22.69
CA MET A 1 31.61 -28.94 21.24
C MET A 1 30.95 -27.72 20.57
N SER A 2 30.11 -26.94 21.26
CA SER A 2 29.42 -25.77 20.68
C SER A 2 30.33 -24.59 20.27
N ASP A 3 31.43 -24.34 20.97
CA ASP A 3 32.29 -23.17 20.71
C ASP A 3 33.22 -23.35 19.51
N LEU A 4 33.64 -24.59 19.22
CA LEU A 4 34.42 -24.89 18.02
C LEU A 4 33.55 -24.74 16.76
N LEU A 5 32.30 -25.19 16.81
CA LEU A 5 31.32 -25.01 15.74
C LEU A 5 31.02 -23.53 15.48
N LYS A 6 30.87 -22.71 16.55
CA LYS A 6 30.74 -21.24 16.44
C LYS A 6 31.97 -20.56 15.82
N LYS A 7 33.16 -21.17 15.89
CA LYS A 7 34.38 -20.65 15.25
C LYS A 7 34.48 -21.10 13.78
N ILE A 8 33.99 -22.29 13.45
CA ILE A 8 33.95 -22.80 12.07
C ILE A 8 32.87 -22.08 11.25
N TYR A 9 31.72 -21.78 11.86
CA TYR A 9 30.63 -21.04 11.23
C TYR A 9 29.98 -20.09 12.22
N ASN A 10 29.82 -18.83 11.81
CA ASN A 10 29.15 -17.82 12.61
C ASN A 10 28.29 -16.91 11.73
N VAL A 11 27.09 -16.56 12.21
CA VAL A 11 26.21 -15.57 11.60
C VAL A 11 25.96 -14.47 12.61
N LYS A 12 26.18 -13.22 12.20
CA LYS A 12 25.83 -12.03 12.98
C LYS A 12 24.99 -11.08 12.15
N THR A 13 23.95 -10.53 12.76
CA THR A 13 23.10 -9.51 12.14
C THR A 13 23.25 -8.22 12.94
N GLU A 14 23.73 -7.16 12.30
CA GLU A 14 23.95 -5.84 12.90
C GLU A 14 23.56 -4.76 11.89
N ASN A 15 22.74 -3.78 12.27
CA ASN A 15 22.42 -2.57 11.48
C ASN A 15 22.22 -2.86 9.98
N ASP A 16 21.17 -3.62 9.63
CA ASP A 16 20.83 -3.97 8.24
C ASP A 16 21.93 -4.72 7.48
N THR A 17 22.83 -5.39 8.20
CA THR A 17 23.92 -6.17 7.62
C THR A 17 23.93 -7.58 8.20
N VAL A 18 23.84 -8.58 7.33
CA VAL A 18 24.03 -9.99 7.69
C VAL A 18 25.46 -10.38 7.35
N LYS A 19 26.24 -10.74 8.37
CA LYS A 19 27.64 -11.16 8.25
C LYS A 19 27.71 -12.66 8.51
N LYS A 20 28.31 -13.42 7.58
CA LYS A 20 28.64 -14.83 7.80
C LYS A 20 30.15 -15.01 7.79
N SER A 21 30.65 -15.86 8.67
CA SER A 21 32.07 -16.19 8.80
C SER A 21 32.22 -17.69 8.73
N PHE A 22 33.16 -18.17 7.93
CA PHE A 22 33.46 -19.58 7.73
C PHE A 22 34.94 -19.84 8.00
N LEU A 23 35.27 -21.07 8.42
CA LEU A 23 36.65 -21.54 8.63
C LEU A 23 37.48 -20.55 9.46
N PHE A 24 37.08 -20.28 10.70
CA PHE A 24 37.78 -19.36 11.59
C PHE A 24 37.86 -17.91 11.07
N GLY A 25 37.03 -17.55 10.09
CA GLY A 25 36.99 -16.23 9.47
C GLY A 25 37.95 -16.04 8.30
N VAL A 26 38.52 -17.12 7.76
CA VAL A 26 39.22 -17.09 6.48
C VAL A 26 38.29 -16.61 5.37
N LEU A 27 37.08 -17.14 5.31
CA LEU A 27 36.04 -16.69 4.37
C LEU A 27 34.96 -15.94 5.13
N LYS A 28 34.65 -14.72 4.69
CA LYS A 28 33.56 -13.91 5.27
C LYS A 28 32.65 -13.40 4.17
N THR A 29 31.34 -13.44 4.40
CA THR A 29 30.35 -12.81 3.53
C THR A 29 29.65 -11.69 4.28
N LYS A 30 29.32 -10.59 3.59
CA LYS A 30 28.50 -9.50 4.13
C LYS A 30 27.39 -9.21 3.15
N TYR A 31 26.15 -9.21 3.62
CA TYR A 31 25.00 -8.77 2.85
C TYR A 31 24.39 -7.55 3.51
N PHE A 32 24.34 -6.44 2.77
CA PHE A 32 23.75 -5.19 3.22
C PHE A 32 22.31 -5.14 2.72
N THR A 33 21.34 -5.42 3.58
CA THR A 33 19.93 -5.60 3.20
C THR A 33 19.34 -4.33 2.57
N ARG A 34 19.61 -3.15 3.15
CA ARG A 34 19.11 -1.86 2.61
C ARG A 34 19.73 -1.46 1.27
N LYS A 35 21.02 -1.77 1.06
CA LYS A 35 21.74 -1.42 -0.18
C LYS A 35 21.67 -2.53 -1.23
N LEU A 36 21.13 -3.69 -0.85
CA LEU A 36 21.14 -4.92 -1.65
C LEU A 36 22.53 -5.27 -2.18
N ASN A 37 23.57 -4.91 -1.42
CA ASN A 37 24.97 -5.16 -1.78
C ASN A 37 25.46 -6.43 -1.09
N TYR A 38 26.34 -7.16 -1.76
CA TYR A 38 26.97 -8.35 -1.23
C TYR A 38 28.48 -8.24 -1.34
N GLU A 39 29.22 -8.69 -0.33
CA GLU A 39 30.67 -8.77 -0.33
C GLU A 39 31.11 -10.18 0.09
N VAL A 40 32.12 -10.73 -0.59
CA VAL A 40 32.86 -11.91 -0.17
C VAL A 40 34.30 -11.51 0.08
N ARG A 41 34.83 -11.93 1.22
CA ARG A 41 36.20 -11.67 1.64
C ARG A 41 36.92 -12.97 1.91
N PHE A 42 38.14 -13.07 1.40
CA PHE A 42 39.08 -14.16 1.69
C PHE A 42 40.31 -13.57 2.38
N CYS A 43 40.67 -14.08 3.56
CA CYS A 43 41.75 -13.56 4.40
C CYS A 43 41.68 -12.03 4.61
N GLY A 44 40.46 -11.49 4.77
CA GLY A 44 40.22 -10.05 4.96
C GLY A 44 40.12 -9.22 3.67
N ILE A 45 40.64 -9.72 2.54
CA ILE A 45 40.63 -9.06 1.23
C ILE A 45 39.28 -9.27 0.56
N VAL A 46 38.67 -8.22 0.02
CA VAL A 46 37.42 -8.31 -0.74
C VAL A 46 37.73 -8.92 -2.12
N ILE A 47 37.37 -10.19 -2.29
CA ILE A 47 37.56 -10.90 -3.56
C ILE A 47 36.38 -10.67 -4.51
N PHE A 48 35.18 -10.50 -3.98
CA PHE A 48 33.98 -10.24 -4.77
C PHE A 48 33.09 -9.22 -4.07
N LYS A 49 32.48 -8.31 -4.84
CA LYS A 49 31.42 -7.45 -4.32
C LYS A 49 30.39 -7.09 -5.38
N THR A 50 29.14 -6.92 -4.99
CA THR A 50 28.10 -6.29 -5.80
C THR A 50 27.82 -4.88 -5.29
N LYS A 51 27.55 -3.95 -6.21
CA LYS A 51 27.05 -2.61 -5.90
C LYS A 51 25.88 -2.27 -6.79
N ILE A 52 24.76 -1.88 -6.20
CA ILE A 52 23.64 -1.32 -6.94
C ILE A 52 23.73 0.22 -6.93
N ASN A 53 23.71 0.82 -8.12
CA ASN A 53 23.71 2.27 -8.27
C ASN A 53 22.91 2.70 -9.51
N LYS A 54 22.01 3.67 -9.37
CA LYS A 54 21.21 4.27 -10.46
C LYS A 54 20.54 3.24 -11.41
N GLY A 55 20.02 2.14 -10.87
CA GLY A 55 19.35 1.10 -11.66
C GLY A 55 20.28 0.07 -12.31
N TYR A 56 21.58 0.09 -12.01
CA TYR A 56 22.54 -0.91 -12.46
C TYR A 56 23.15 -1.66 -11.28
N GLU A 57 23.28 -2.97 -11.42
CA GLU A 57 24.04 -3.84 -10.53
C GLU A 57 25.42 -4.07 -11.15
N LYS A 58 26.47 -3.67 -10.43
CA LYS A 58 27.87 -3.86 -10.84
C LYS A 58 28.51 -4.94 -10.00
N PHE A 59 29.15 -5.88 -10.66
CA PHE A 59 29.85 -7.01 -10.06
C PHE A 59 31.35 -6.76 -10.17
N TYR A 60 32.04 -6.88 -9.05
CA TYR A 60 33.48 -6.64 -8.98
C TYR A 60 34.19 -7.91 -8.52
N LEU A 61 35.29 -8.24 -9.18
CA LEU A 61 36.24 -9.27 -8.77
C LEU A 61 37.60 -8.59 -8.51
N PHE A 62 38.17 -8.80 -7.33
CA PHE A 62 39.39 -8.11 -6.88
C PHE A 62 39.37 -6.59 -7.08
N GLY A 63 38.18 -5.98 -6.95
CA GLY A 63 37.99 -4.54 -7.12
C GLY A 63 37.77 -4.08 -8.57
N ILE A 64 37.95 -4.94 -9.57
CA ILE A 64 37.73 -4.65 -11.00
C ILE A 64 36.27 -4.97 -11.36
N PRO A 65 35.53 -4.04 -12.00
CA PRO A 65 34.18 -4.33 -12.48
C PRO A 65 34.24 -5.34 -13.62
N ILE A 66 33.65 -6.53 -13.44
CA ILE A 66 33.67 -7.62 -14.42
C ILE A 66 32.34 -7.80 -15.14
N PHE A 67 31.23 -7.35 -14.53
CA PHE A 67 29.90 -7.48 -15.11
C PHE A 67 28.99 -6.34 -14.63
N ILE A 68 28.12 -5.87 -15.51
CA ILE A 68 27.15 -4.82 -15.23
C ILE A 68 25.80 -5.28 -15.79
N GLN A 69 24.76 -5.24 -14.96
CA GLN A 69 23.42 -5.61 -15.36
C GLN A 69 22.43 -4.49 -15.04
N ASN A 70 21.49 -4.24 -15.95
CA ASN A 70 20.35 -3.39 -15.66
C ASN A 70 19.38 -4.13 -14.73
N THR A 71 19.10 -3.53 -13.57
CA THR A 71 18.21 -4.10 -12.55
C THR A 71 16.76 -4.25 -13.02
N ARG A 72 16.27 -3.36 -13.90
CA ARG A 72 14.95 -3.51 -14.53
C ARG A 72 14.92 -4.70 -15.47
N HIS A 73 15.95 -4.88 -16.29
CA HIS A 73 16.02 -6.04 -17.20
C HIS A 73 16.13 -7.34 -16.41
N LYS A 74 16.80 -7.34 -15.24
CA LYS A 74 16.78 -8.48 -14.30
C LYS A 74 15.36 -8.77 -13.80
N LEU A 75 14.61 -7.74 -13.40
CA LEU A 75 13.20 -7.85 -13.03
C LEU A 75 12.34 -8.40 -14.18
N TYR A 76 12.47 -7.83 -15.40
CA TYR A 76 11.69 -8.26 -16.55
C TYR A 76 11.98 -9.71 -16.93
N ASN A 77 13.24 -10.14 -16.95
CA ASN A 77 13.57 -11.55 -17.20
C ASN A 77 13.03 -12.47 -16.09
N ALA A 78 13.04 -12.04 -14.82
CA ALA A 78 12.46 -12.83 -13.73
C ALA A 78 10.94 -13.02 -13.88
N ILE A 79 10.24 -12.04 -14.45
CA ILE A 79 8.81 -12.15 -14.78
C ILE A 79 8.61 -13.03 -16.01
N LEU A 80 9.34 -12.79 -17.11
CA LEU A 80 9.24 -13.55 -18.35
C LEU A 80 9.44 -15.06 -18.15
N ASN A 81 10.30 -15.46 -17.20
CA ASN A 81 10.52 -16.86 -16.85
C ASN A 81 9.34 -17.52 -16.12
N LYS A 82 8.29 -16.77 -15.76
CA LYS A 82 7.15 -17.22 -14.95
C LYS A 82 5.79 -16.99 -15.62
N ILE A 83 5.77 -16.44 -16.84
CA ILE A 83 4.53 -16.07 -17.55
C ILE A 83 4.58 -16.56 -18.99
N ASP A 84 3.40 -16.77 -19.59
CA ASP A 84 3.27 -17.21 -20.98
C ASP A 84 3.65 -16.12 -22.00
N GLU A 85 3.86 -16.52 -23.26
CA GLU A 85 4.29 -15.62 -24.35
C GLU A 85 3.18 -14.80 -25.01
N ASN A 86 1.93 -15.11 -24.70
CA ASN A 86 0.73 -14.47 -25.26
C ASN A 86 0.51 -13.01 -24.79
N TYR A 87 1.08 -12.59 -23.65
CA TYR A 87 0.90 -11.22 -23.13
C TYR A 87 1.86 -10.22 -23.77
N THR A 88 1.31 -9.11 -24.26
CA THR A 88 2.07 -7.99 -24.84
C THR A 88 2.31 -6.86 -23.84
N ASP A 89 1.36 -6.61 -22.94
CA ASP A 89 1.41 -5.52 -21.96
C ASP A 89 1.43 -6.08 -20.54
N ILE A 90 2.49 -5.80 -19.79
CA ILE A 90 2.72 -6.39 -18.47
C ILE A 90 2.79 -5.28 -17.42
N TYR A 91 1.79 -5.23 -16.54
CA TYR A 91 1.67 -4.24 -15.47
C TYR A 91 2.25 -4.77 -14.18
N ILE A 92 3.36 -4.20 -13.70
CA ILE A 92 4.06 -4.65 -12.50
C ILE A 92 3.68 -3.74 -11.34
N ASN A 93 3.05 -4.30 -10.30
CA ASN A 93 2.59 -3.51 -9.16
C ASN A 93 3.38 -3.76 -7.89
N PHE A 94 4.04 -2.69 -7.41
CA PHE A 94 4.75 -2.66 -6.12
C PHE A 94 4.12 -1.69 -5.10
N ASN A 95 2.97 -1.10 -5.40
CA ASN A 95 2.43 0.00 -4.64
C ASN A 95 1.54 -0.46 -3.48
N CYS A 96 1.01 0.49 -2.73
CA CYS A 96 0.00 0.22 -1.70
C CYS A 96 -1.40 0.24 -2.34
N SER A 97 -2.42 -0.08 -1.53
CA SER A 97 -3.77 -0.28 -2.03
C SER A 97 -4.39 0.94 -2.68
N GLY A 98 -4.12 2.14 -2.16
CA GLY A 98 -4.70 3.39 -2.68
C GLY A 98 -4.18 3.73 -4.07
N GLU A 99 -2.86 3.74 -4.22
CA GLU A 99 -2.23 4.02 -5.51
C GLU A 99 -2.57 2.95 -6.55
N THR A 100 -2.72 1.69 -6.11
CA THR A 100 -3.19 0.60 -6.96
C THR A 100 -4.62 0.83 -7.43
N TYR A 101 -5.53 1.14 -6.50
CA TYR A 101 -6.94 1.42 -6.82
C TYR A 101 -7.05 2.56 -7.83
N LEU A 102 -6.40 3.70 -7.57
CA LEU A 102 -6.46 4.84 -8.49
C LEU A 102 -5.86 4.54 -9.85
N PHE A 103 -4.73 3.83 -9.90
CA PHE A 103 -4.17 3.41 -11.18
C PHE A 103 -5.18 2.56 -11.97
N LEU A 104 -5.82 1.60 -11.31
CA LEU A 104 -6.84 0.74 -11.93
C LEU A 104 -8.08 1.55 -12.35
N SER A 105 -8.54 2.51 -11.56
CA SER A 105 -9.69 3.37 -11.94
C SER A 105 -9.50 4.10 -13.27
N TYR A 106 -8.26 4.42 -13.66
CA TYR A 106 -7.97 5.10 -14.93
C TYR A 106 -7.33 4.17 -15.98
N LEU A 107 -7.16 2.89 -15.66
CA LEU A 107 -6.57 1.93 -16.60
C LEU A 107 -7.59 1.61 -17.70
N ASN A 108 -7.15 1.70 -18.95
CA ASN A 108 -7.88 1.15 -20.08
C ASN A 108 -7.03 -0.01 -20.65
N PRO A 109 -7.26 -1.25 -20.19
CA PRO A 109 -6.39 -2.37 -20.53
C PRO A 109 -6.53 -2.78 -22.00
N GLY A 110 -5.43 -3.22 -22.60
CA GLY A 110 -5.45 -3.91 -23.89
C GLY A 110 -5.91 -5.37 -23.76
N SER A 111 -6.20 -6.03 -24.88
CA SER A 111 -6.71 -7.40 -24.91
C SER A 111 -5.69 -8.49 -24.53
N LYS A 112 -4.39 -8.18 -24.56
CA LYS A 112 -3.28 -9.09 -24.23
C LYS A 112 -2.46 -8.56 -23.07
N CYS A 113 -3.15 -8.14 -22.01
CA CYS A 113 -2.50 -7.61 -20.81
C CYS A 113 -2.41 -8.64 -19.68
N LEU A 114 -1.39 -8.47 -18.83
CA LEU A 114 -1.20 -9.25 -17.62
C LEU A 114 -0.87 -8.30 -16.47
N PHE A 115 -1.49 -8.53 -15.31
CA PHE A 115 -1.16 -7.81 -14.09
C PHE A 115 -0.32 -8.66 -13.14
N ILE A 116 0.82 -8.15 -12.71
CA ILE A 116 1.73 -8.82 -11.78
C ILE A 116 1.53 -8.24 -10.38
N ALA A 117 0.98 -9.08 -9.49
CA ALA A 117 0.77 -8.79 -8.09
C ALA A 117 2.00 -9.18 -7.25
N THR A 118 2.52 -8.25 -6.44
CA THR A 118 3.55 -8.54 -5.43
C THR A 118 2.98 -8.75 -4.02
N LYS A 119 1.70 -8.47 -3.81
CA LYS A 119 0.95 -8.71 -2.56
C LYS A 119 -0.40 -9.32 -2.90
N LYS A 120 -0.91 -10.21 -2.05
CA LYS A 120 -2.17 -10.94 -2.32
C LYS A 120 -3.36 -10.01 -2.57
N TYR A 121 -3.50 -8.94 -1.79
CA TYR A 121 -4.60 -7.99 -1.95
C TYR A 121 -4.58 -7.22 -3.29
N HIS A 122 -3.47 -7.24 -4.06
CA HIS A 122 -3.47 -6.68 -5.41
C HIS A 122 -4.39 -7.48 -6.33
N ILE A 123 -4.48 -8.81 -6.14
CA ILE A 123 -5.40 -9.65 -6.90
C ILE A 123 -6.83 -9.20 -6.64
N ASP A 124 -7.22 -9.08 -5.38
CA ASP A 124 -8.56 -8.63 -4.99
C ASP A 124 -8.89 -7.27 -5.65
N LEU A 125 -7.95 -6.32 -5.65
CA LEU A 125 -8.13 -5.01 -6.30
C LEU A 125 -8.28 -5.12 -7.83
N VAL A 126 -7.50 -5.99 -8.49
CA VAL A 126 -7.61 -6.20 -9.94
C VAL A 126 -8.94 -6.86 -10.27
N HIS A 127 -9.33 -7.93 -9.58
CA HIS A 127 -10.64 -8.56 -9.79
C HIS A 127 -11.81 -7.59 -9.55
N MET A 128 -11.69 -6.71 -8.55
CA MET A 128 -12.69 -5.70 -8.25
C MET A 128 -12.83 -4.65 -9.35
N MET A 129 -11.73 -4.23 -9.99
CA MET A 129 -11.74 -3.12 -10.95
C MET A 129 -11.78 -3.56 -12.42
N HIS A 130 -11.17 -4.71 -12.70
CA HIS A 130 -10.92 -5.28 -14.02
C HIS A 130 -10.97 -6.82 -13.94
N PRO A 131 -12.15 -7.42 -13.71
CA PRO A 131 -12.30 -8.87 -13.62
C PRO A 131 -11.90 -9.62 -14.90
N GLU A 132 -11.79 -8.92 -16.03
CA GLU A 132 -11.31 -9.43 -17.31
C GLU A 132 -9.79 -9.55 -17.42
N ILE A 133 -9.03 -8.84 -16.58
CA ILE A 133 -7.57 -8.86 -16.61
C ILE A 133 -7.06 -10.04 -15.80
N GLU A 134 -6.20 -10.85 -16.41
CA GLU A 134 -5.49 -11.89 -15.68
C GLU A 134 -4.47 -11.28 -14.70
N CYS A 135 -4.47 -11.78 -13.46
CA CYS A 135 -3.58 -11.33 -12.41
C CYS A 135 -2.77 -12.50 -11.81
N VAL A 136 -1.45 -12.38 -11.81
CA VAL A 136 -0.53 -13.42 -11.30
C VAL A 136 0.23 -12.90 -10.08
N TYR A 137 0.24 -13.70 -9.01
CA TYR A 137 0.99 -13.40 -7.79
C TYR A 137 2.45 -13.85 -7.89
N ILE A 138 3.38 -12.91 -7.91
CA ILE A 138 4.82 -13.18 -7.96
C ILE A 138 5.54 -12.35 -6.88
N PRO A 139 5.52 -12.76 -5.60
CA PRO A 139 6.13 -11.97 -4.52
C PRO A 139 7.67 -11.90 -4.59
N ASP A 140 8.32 -12.93 -5.16
CA ASP A 140 9.80 -13.03 -5.18
C ASP A 140 10.49 -11.95 -6.01
N ILE A 141 9.75 -11.19 -6.83
CA ILE A 141 10.30 -10.06 -7.59
C ILE A 141 10.37 -8.77 -6.76
N LEU A 142 9.74 -8.72 -5.57
CA LEU A 142 9.73 -7.53 -4.71
C LEU A 142 11.15 -7.01 -4.40
N PRO A 143 12.16 -7.86 -4.09
CA PRO A 143 13.54 -7.42 -3.89
C PRO A 143 14.21 -6.85 -5.16
N LEU A 144 13.64 -7.10 -6.34
CA LEU A 144 14.14 -6.59 -7.62
C LEU A 144 13.55 -5.22 -7.99
N ARG A 145 12.67 -4.66 -7.14
CA ARG A 145 12.10 -3.31 -7.35
C ARG A 145 13.22 -2.26 -7.41
N GLY A 146 13.32 -1.59 -8.55
CA GLY A 146 14.23 -0.47 -8.74
C GLY A 146 13.72 0.85 -8.13
N ILE A 147 14.64 1.76 -7.84
CA ILE A 147 14.34 3.18 -7.56
C ILE A 147 14.61 3.99 -8.83
N ASP A 148 13.62 4.04 -9.72
CA ASP A 148 13.66 4.83 -10.95
C ASP A 148 12.33 5.55 -11.20
N ASN A 149 12.27 6.26 -12.32
CA ASN A 149 11.13 7.02 -12.80
C ASN A 149 10.59 6.47 -14.14
N ILE A 150 10.97 5.25 -14.52
CA ILE A 150 10.58 4.68 -15.80
C ILE A 150 9.21 4.05 -15.64
N TYR A 151 8.18 4.73 -16.13
CA TYR A 151 6.81 4.21 -16.09
C TYR A 151 6.60 3.06 -17.07
N LYS A 152 7.11 3.17 -18.31
CA LYS A 152 6.99 2.13 -19.33
C LYS A 152 8.27 1.93 -20.13
N GLU A 153 8.57 0.68 -20.50
CA GLU A 153 9.73 0.30 -21.32
C GLU A 153 9.40 -0.94 -22.15
N THR A 154 9.77 -0.94 -23.43
CA THR A 154 9.67 -2.14 -24.28
C THR A 154 10.94 -2.98 -24.12
N TYR A 155 10.77 -4.27 -23.84
CA TYR A 155 11.86 -5.22 -23.66
C TYR A 155 11.47 -6.59 -24.22
N LYS A 156 12.33 -7.15 -25.09
CA LYS A 156 12.11 -8.45 -25.76
C LYS A 156 10.71 -8.59 -26.38
N GLY A 157 10.27 -7.56 -27.10
CA GLY A 157 8.98 -7.56 -27.83
C GLY A 157 7.74 -7.33 -26.97
N ARG A 158 7.89 -7.05 -25.67
CA ARG A 158 6.78 -6.78 -24.75
C ARG A 158 6.93 -5.42 -24.07
N THR A 159 5.81 -4.81 -23.69
CA THR A 159 5.81 -3.54 -22.98
C THR A 159 5.59 -3.78 -21.50
N PHE A 160 6.56 -3.37 -20.69
CA PHE A 160 6.46 -3.43 -19.24
C PHE A 160 6.04 -2.06 -18.70
N TYR A 161 5.02 -2.07 -17.86
CA TYR A 161 4.55 -0.91 -17.11
C TYR A 161 4.93 -1.07 -15.65
N ASN A 162 5.88 -0.28 -15.17
CA ASN A 162 6.18 -0.16 -13.75
C ASN A 162 5.16 0.81 -13.15
N ILE A 163 4.10 0.27 -12.55
CA ILE A 163 2.99 1.08 -12.04
C ILE A 163 3.55 2.06 -11.01
N LEU A 164 3.35 3.36 -11.25
CA LEU A 164 3.74 4.48 -10.37
C LEU A 164 5.15 4.29 -9.77
N PRO A 165 6.22 4.48 -10.58
CA PRO A 165 7.60 4.22 -10.15
C PRO A 165 7.96 5.00 -8.88
N PHE A 166 8.80 4.46 -8.00
CA PHE A 166 9.01 5.05 -6.67
C PHE A 166 9.44 6.53 -6.67
N LYS A 167 10.20 6.98 -7.69
CA LYS A 167 10.56 8.40 -7.83
C LYS A 167 9.37 9.34 -8.07
N HIS A 168 8.25 8.84 -8.59
CA HIS A 168 6.98 9.58 -8.68
C HIS A 168 6.59 10.13 -7.30
N PHE A 169 6.55 9.27 -6.28
CA PHE A 169 6.14 9.67 -4.92
C PHE A 169 7.15 10.58 -4.24
N ILE A 170 8.45 10.38 -4.48
CA ILE A 170 9.50 11.28 -3.96
C ILE A 170 9.27 12.69 -4.52
N LYS A 171 9.03 12.82 -5.83
CA LYS A 171 8.76 14.11 -6.47
C LYS A 171 7.47 14.73 -5.90
N LEU A 172 6.38 13.98 -5.93
CA LEU A 172 5.06 14.40 -5.42
C LEU A 172 5.15 14.98 -4.01
N GLU A 173 5.72 14.23 -3.07
CA GLU A 173 5.77 14.67 -1.68
C GLU A 173 6.73 15.85 -1.48
N ASN A 174 7.83 15.94 -2.23
CA ASN A 174 8.73 17.10 -2.19
C ASN A 174 8.05 18.36 -2.73
N ASP A 175 7.30 18.24 -3.82
CA ASP A 175 6.55 19.35 -4.41
C ASP A 175 5.47 19.85 -3.42
N LEU A 176 4.75 18.94 -2.76
CA LEU A 176 3.80 19.29 -1.69
C LEU A 176 4.47 20.01 -0.51
N ARG A 177 5.63 19.52 -0.04
CA ARG A 177 6.40 20.20 1.05
C ARG A 177 6.87 21.59 0.66
N ARG A 178 7.11 21.84 -0.64
CA ARG A 178 7.46 23.16 -1.18
C ARG A 178 6.24 24.08 -1.35
N GLY A 179 5.04 23.62 -0.99
CA GLY A 179 3.81 24.40 -1.11
C GLY A 179 3.22 24.41 -2.51
N ILE A 180 3.67 23.54 -3.42
CA ILE A 180 3.06 23.41 -4.75
C ILE A 180 1.65 22.81 -4.57
N ASN A 181 0.64 23.53 -5.07
CA ASN A 181 -0.74 23.09 -5.03
C ASN A 181 -0.97 22.03 -6.12
N LEU A 182 -0.92 20.77 -5.72
CA LEU A 182 -1.19 19.62 -6.58
C LEU A 182 -1.99 18.58 -5.80
N HIS A 183 -2.67 17.69 -6.53
CA HIS A 183 -3.37 16.56 -5.94
C HIS A 183 -2.76 15.24 -6.44
N TYR A 184 -2.55 14.27 -5.55
CA TYR A 184 -1.82 13.05 -5.90
C TYR A 184 -2.52 12.23 -7.01
N CYS A 185 -3.86 12.22 -7.05
CA CYS A 185 -4.61 11.53 -8.09
C CYS A 185 -4.38 12.15 -9.48
N GLU A 186 -4.21 13.47 -9.56
CA GLU A 186 -3.89 14.16 -10.82
C GLU A 186 -2.48 13.82 -11.28
N GLU A 187 -1.51 13.75 -10.35
CA GLU A 187 -0.13 13.34 -10.67
C GLU A 187 -0.05 11.86 -11.12
N ILE A 188 -0.91 10.98 -10.56
CA ILE A 188 -1.07 9.60 -11.03
C ILE A 188 -1.51 9.60 -12.50
N CYS A 189 -2.56 10.35 -12.83
CA CYS A 189 -3.05 10.48 -14.22
C CYS A 189 -1.96 11.00 -15.16
N LYS A 190 -1.21 12.04 -14.75
CA LYS A 190 -0.07 12.57 -15.52
C LYS A 190 1.01 11.51 -15.77
N THR A 191 1.31 10.68 -14.77
CA THR A 191 2.28 9.59 -14.90
C THR A 191 1.81 8.52 -15.88
N MET A 192 0.51 8.22 -15.85
CA MET A 192 -0.12 7.29 -16.79
C MET A 192 -0.24 7.84 -18.21
N GLY A 193 -0.13 9.17 -18.39
CA GLY A 193 -0.36 9.85 -19.65
C GLY A 193 -1.84 9.97 -20.02
N VAL A 194 -2.72 9.98 -19.02
CA VAL A 194 -4.17 10.11 -19.18
C VAL A 194 -4.68 11.41 -18.59
N ASN A 195 -5.81 11.91 -19.09
CA ASN A 195 -6.45 13.08 -18.53
C ASN A 195 -7.16 12.73 -17.23
N TYR A 196 -6.92 13.52 -16.18
CA TYR A 196 -7.66 13.39 -14.95
C TYR A 196 -9.16 13.67 -15.20
N SER A 197 -10.00 12.84 -14.60
CA SER A 197 -11.45 12.97 -14.64
C SER A 197 -12.04 12.60 -13.27
N LYS A 198 -13.07 13.32 -12.84
CA LYS A 198 -13.87 12.99 -11.66
C LYS A 198 -14.73 11.74 -11.86
N LYS A 199 -14.92 11.30 -13.11
CA LYS A 199 -15.57 10.03 -13.46
C LYS A 199 -14.53 9.05 -13.98
N ALA A 200 -14.44 7.89 -13.35
CA ALA A 200 -13.47 6.84 -13.70
C ALA A 200 -14.06 5.45 -13.48
N GLY A 201 -13.30 4.39 -13.73
CA GLY A 201 -13.68 3.01 -13.45
C GLY A 201 -14.17 2.83 -12.01
N MET A 202 -15.21 2.01 -11.86
CA MET A 202 -15.89 1.76 -10.58
C MET A 202 -15.65 0.33 -10.12
N PRO A 203 -15.57 0.09 -8.80
CA PRO A 203 -15.56 -1.26 -8.25
C PRO A 203 -16.78 -2.09 -8.70
N PHE A 204 -16.51 -3.31 -9.15
CA PHE A 204 -17.49 -4.36 -9.39
C PHE A 204 -17.36 -5.44 -8.32
N ILE A 205 -18.49 -5.86 -7.75
CA ILE A 205 -18.54 -6.90 -6.71
C ILE A 205 -19.41 -8.06 -7.20
N SER A 206 -18.81 -9.24 -7.32
CA SER A 206 -19.52 -10.46 -7.72
C SER A 206 -20.51 -10.95 -6.65
N GLU A 207 -21.56 -11.67 -7.07
CA GLU A 207 -22.53 -12.25 -6.14
C GLU A 207 -21.90 -13.25 -5.14
N ALA A 208 -20.84 -13.96 -5.55
CA ALA A 208 -20.12 -14.86 -4.67
C ALA A 208 -19.46 -14.10 -3.50
N VAL A 209 -18.82 -12.97 -3.79
CA VAL A 209 -18.22 -12.09 -2.78
C VAL A 209 -19.29 -11.54 -1.83
N LYS A 210 -20.42 -11.07 -2.37
CA LYS A 210 -21.53 -10.54 -1.55
C LYS A 210 -22.02 -11.56 -0.54
N ARG A 211 -22.27 -12.80 -0.99
CA ARG A 211 -22.71 -13.91 -0.12
C ARG A 211 -21.66 -14.25 0.93
N SER A 212 -20.37 -14.26 0.56
CA SER A 212 -19.28 -14.54 1.48
C SER A 212 -19.20 -13.48 2.60
N ALA A 213 -19.24 -12.20 2.23
CA ALA A 213 -19.22 -11.08 3.18
C ALA A 213 -20.41 -11.12 4.15
N ILE A 214 -21.63 -11.34 3.64
CA ILE A 214 -22.84 -11.46 4.47
C ILE A 214 -22.73 -12.65 5.43
N LYS A 215 -22.28 -13.80 4.95
CA LYS A 215 -22.08 -14.99 5.79
C LYS A 215 -21.11 -14.71 6.93
N LYS A 216 -19.97 -14.07 6.65
CA LYS A 216 -18.96 -13.69 7.65
C LYS A 216 -19.50 -12.70 8.67
N ALA A 217 -20.27 -11.69 8.23
CA ALA A 217 -20.92 -10.73 9.10
C ALA A 217 -21.95 -11.39 10.03
N HIS A 218 -22.73 -12.35 9.55
CA HIS A 218 -23.67 -13.11 10.39
C HIS A 218 -22.98 -13.97 11.43
N ILE A 219 -21.85 -14.61 11.10
CA ILE A 219 -21.09 -15.46 12.04
C ILE A 219 -20.64 -14.66 13.27
N ILE A 220 -20.23 -13.40 13.08
CA ILE A 220 -19.83 -12.51 14.19
C ILE A 220 -21.02 -11.77 14.82
N GLY A 221 -22.24 -12.06 14.36
CA GLY A 221 -23.48 -11.46 14.84
C GLY A 221 -23.62 -9.97 14.55
N LEU A 222 -22.98 -9.44 13.49
CA LEU A 222 -23.04 -8.01 13.13
C LEU A 222 -24.47 -7.63 12.73
N ASN A 223 -25.00 -6.54 13.29
CA ASN A 223 -26.28 -5.98 12.87
C ASN A 223 -26.17 -5.26 11.52
N LEU A 224 -26.35 -6.01 10.43
CA LEU A 224 -26.27 -5.48 9.05
C LEU A 224 -27.27 -4.34 8.75
N SER A 225 -28.34 -4.20 9.53
CA SER A 225 -29.31 -3.11 9.32
C SER A 225 -28.86 -1.77 9.91
N LYS A 226 -27.92 -1.79 10.87
CA LYS A 226 -27.55 -0.62 11.68
C LYS A 226 -26.16 -0.77 12.30
N PHE A 227 -25.12 -0.54 11.50
CA PHE A 227 -23.74 -0.56 11.96
C PHE A 227 -22.88 0.53 11.31
N ILE A 228 -21.76 0.86 11.96
CA ILE A 228 -20.71 1.75 11.44
C ILE A 228 -19.47 0.91 11.10
N PHE A 229 -18.85 1.23 9.97
CA PHE A 229 -17.64 0.56 9.50
C PHE A 229 -16.40 1.40 9.84
N ILE A 230 -15.51 0.88 10.68
CA ILE A 230 -14.31 1.59 11.14
C ILE A 230 -13.06 1.03 10.46
N CYS A 231 -12.22 1.92 9.92
CA CYS A 231 -10.92 1.62 9.33
C CYS A 231 -9.79 2.28 10.15
N PRO A 232 -9.34 1.68 11.26
CA PRO A 232 -8.43 2.34 12.19
C PRO A 232 -6.95 2.27 11.77
N GLU A 233 -6.61 1.50 10.73
CA GLU A 233 -5.23 1.21 10.33
C GLU A 233 -4.77 2.01 9.10
N SER A 234 -3.54 2.51 9.14
CA SER A 234 -2.87 3.13 8.00
C SER A 234 -1.38 2.82 8.02
N HIS A 235 -0.82 2.57 6.83
CA HIS A 235 0.61 2.34 6.69
C HIS A 235 1.42 3.64 6.72
N SER A 236 0.86 4.76 6.25
CA SER A 236 1.60 6.01 6.05
C SER A 236 1.47 6.97 7.23
N ASN A 237 0.29 6.98 7.85
CA ASN A 237 -0.09 7.91 8.90
C ASN A 237 0.40 7.46 10.28
N LYS A 238 0.59 8.42 11.19
CA LYS A 238 0.70 8.15 12.64
C LYS A 238 -0.60 7.55 13.13
N LYS A 239 -0.51 6.61 14.06
CA LYS A 239 -1.68 5.98 14.71
C LYS A 239 -2.36 6.97 15.65
N LEU A 240 -3.68 6.93 15.71
CA LEU A 240 -4.44 7.56 16.80
C LEU A 240 -4.36 6.72 18.08
N SER A 241 -4.62 7.35 19.22
CA SER A 241 -4.56 6.70 20.53
C SER A 241 -5.70 5.68 20.71
N ALA A 242 -5.48 4.68 21.56
CA ALA A 242 -6.53 3.74 21.95
C ALA A 242 -7.74 4.45 22.57
N ALA A 243 -7.49 5.50 23.37
CA ALA A 243 -8.55 6.30 23.98
C ALA A 243 -9.48 6.94 22.95
N PHE A 244 -8.94 7.41 21.82
CA PHE A 244 -9.75 7.97 20.73
C PHE A 244 -10.73 6.93 20.18
N TRP A 245 -10.22 5.75 19.82
CA TRP A 245 -11.06 4.70 19.25
C TRP A 245 -12.07 4.13 20.24
N ASN A 246 -11.66 3.91 21.50
CA ASN A 246 -12.58 3.50 22.57
C ASN A 246 -13.75 4.47 22.69
N ASN A 247 -13.47 5.78 22.83
CA ASN A 247 -14.49 6.81 22.94
C ASN A 247 -15.46 6.80 21.74
N ILE A 248 -14.95 6.70 20.50
CA ILE A 248 -15.81 6.60 19.31
C ILE A 248 -16.71 5.36 19.41
N THR A 249 -16.14 4.20 19.69
CA THR A 249 -16.93 2.95 19.70
C THR A 249 -17.98 2.92 20.80
N GLU A 250 -17.67 3.43 21.99
CA GLU A 250 -18.60 3.52 23.12
C GLU A 250 -19.78 4.46 22.80
N ILE A 251 -19.51 5.61 22.18
CA ILE A 251 -20.55 6.54 21.75
C ILE A 251 -21.45 5.90 20.69
N LEU A 252 -20.88 5.18 19.71
CA LEU A 252 -21.65 4.52 18.66
C LEU A 252 -22.59 3.45 19.24
N TYR A 253 -22.08 2.61 20.15
CA TYR A 253 -22.91 1.64 20.87
C TYR A 253 -24.00 2.30 21.71
N SER A 254 -23.68 3.40 22.39
CA SER A 254 -24.67 4.17 23.17
C SER A 254 -25.78 4.77 22.30
N ASN A 255 -25.50 5.05 21.02
CA ASN A 255 -26.49 5.48 20.02
C ASN A 255 -27.15 4.31 19.27
N ASN A 256 -27.03 3.09 19.80
CA ASN A 256 -27.64 1.87 19.26
C ASN A 256 -27.17 1.55 17.82
N TYR A 257 -25.89 1.81 17.53
CA TYR A 257 -25.21 1.30 16.33
C TYR A 257 -24.27 0.18 16.72
N ASP A 258 -24.26 -0.88 15.92
CA ASP A 258 -23.19 -1.88 16.00
C ASP A 258 -21.91 -1.35 15.34
N VAL A 259 -20.76 -1.91 15.68
CA VAL A 259 -19.47 -1.45 15.18
C VAL A 259 -18.73 -2.61 14.52
N PHE A 260 -18.39 -2.45 13.24
CA PHE A 260 -17.47 -3.33 12.56
C PHE A 260 -16.08 -2.67 12.47
N ILE A 261 -15.05 -3.34 12.97
CA ILE A 261 -13.67 -2.85 12.94
C ILE A 261 -12.90 -3.63 11.86
N ASN A 262 -12.58 -2.94 10.76
CA ASN A 262 -11.76 -3.46 9.68
C ASN A 262 -10.27 -3.30 10.01
N ALA A 263 -9.74 -4.28 10.73
CA ALA A 263 -8.32 -4.37 11.08
C ALA A 263 -7.79 -5.76 10.74
N LEU A 264 -6.48 -5.87 10.49
CA LEU A 264 -5.84 -7.15 10.20
C LEU A 264 -5.93 -8.11 11.39
N GLU A 265 -5.85 -7.58 12.61
CA GLU A 265 -6.01 -8.31 13.86
C GLU A 265 -6.82 -7.46 14.85
N LEU A 266 -7.74 -8.08 15.60
CA LEU A 266 -8.47 -7.36 16.64
C LEU A 266 -7.51 -6.99 17.75
N ASN A 267 -7.34 -5.69 17.97
CA ASN A 267 -6.52 -5.14 19.03
C ASN A 267 -7.38 -4.24 19.92
N ALA A 268 -7.22 -4.35 21.24
CA ALA A 268 -7.89 -3.47 22.19
C ALA A 268 -7.59 -1.97 21.95
N ALA A 269 -6.53 -1.65 21.21
CA ALA A 269 -6.19 -0.30 20.78
C ALA A 269 -7.16 0.30 19.74
N TYR A 270 -8.08 -0.48 19.17
CA TYR A 270 -8.98 -0.04 18.11
C TYR A 270 -10.44 0.11 18.55
N GLY A 271 -10.72 0.08 19.86
CA GLY A 271 -12.08 0.18 20.37
C GLY A 271 -12.75 -1.16 20.64
N ILE A 272 -14.02 -1.06 21.01
CA ILE A 272 -14.92 -2.20 21.19
C ILE A 272 -15.66 -2.40 19.88
N GLY A 273 -15.70 -3.62 19.36
CA GLY A 273 -16.40 -3.90 18.11
C GLY A 273 -16.28 -5.34 17.66
N LYS A 274 -16.98 -5.63 16.57
CA LYS A 274 -16.93 -6.93 15.89
C LYS A 274 -15.92 -6.86 14.76
N THR A 275 -15.23 -7.96 14.51
CA THR A 275 -14.34 -8.06 13.36
C THR A 275 -14.30 -9.48 12.81
N CYS A 276 -13.97 -9.60 11.54
CA CYS A 276 -13.61 -10.85 10.90
C CYS A 276 -12.66 -10.56 9.74
N PHE A 277 -11.93 -11.58 9.30
CA PHE A 277 -11.11 -11.46 8.10
C PHE A 277 -11.99 -11.26 6.86
N LEU A 278 -11.82 -10.13 6.20
CA LEU A 278 -12.40 -9.81 4.90
C LEU A 278 -11.27 -9.60 3.89
N ASN A 279 -11.43 -10.15 2.69
CA ASN A 279 -10.62 -9.71 1.56
C ASN A 279 -11.06 -8.31 1.11
N PHE A 280 -10.35 -7.72 0.14
CA PHE A 280 -10.58 -6.33 -0.24
C PHE A 280 -12.00 -6.08 -0.81
N GLU A 281 -12.50 -7.01 -1.63
CA GLU A 281 -13.83 -6.93 -2.24
C GLU A 281 -14.95 -7.12 -1.20
N GLU A 282 -14.79 -8.07 -0.29
CA GLU A 282 -15.73 -8.32 0.81
C GLU A 282 -15.81 -7.12 1.76
N ALA A 283 -14.68 -6.49 2.06
CA ALA A 283 -14.61 -5.31 2.90
C ALA A 283 -15.29 -4.10 2.24
N TYR A 284 -15.05 -3.88 0.94
CA TYR A 284 -15.76 -2.86 0.16
C TYR A 284 -17.28 -3.09 0.19
N TYR A 285 -17.71 -4.33 -0.06
CA TYR A 285 -19.13 -4.65 -0.07
C TYR A 285 -19.77 -4.49 1.32
N LEU A 286 -19.14 -5.00 2.37
CA LEU A 286 -19.66 -4.86 3.73
C LEU A 286 -19.74 -3.37 4.12
N ALA A 287 -18.72 -2.56 3.79
CA ALA A 287 -18.77 -1.12 4.02
C ALA A 287 -19.95 -0.45 3.31
N SER A 288 -20.36 -0.93 2.13
CA SER A 288 -21.50 -0.39 1.39
C SER A 288 -22.86 -0.63 2.05
N LEU A 289 -22.94 -1.60 2.97
CA LEU A 289 -24.15 -1.89 3.77
C LEU A 289 -24.22 -1.06 5.08
N SER A 290 -23.15 -0.37 5.45
CA SER A 290 -23.07 0.37 6.71
C SER A 290 -23.92 1.64 6.71
N LYS A 291 -24.03 2.30 7.87
CA LYS A 291 -24.65 3.63 8.00
C LYS A 291 -23.65 4.77 7.88
N GLY A 292 -22.37 4.44 7.83
CA GLY A 292 -21.28 5.40 7.80
C GLY A 292 -19.95 4.71 7.95
N ILE A 293 -18.91 5.37 7.42
CA ILE A 293 -17.54 4.90 7.46
C ILE A 293 -16.71 5.91 8.24
N ILE A 294 -15.90 5.45 9.19
CA ILE A 294 -14.93 6.27 9.92
C ILE A 294 -13.55 5.65 9.75
N GLY A 295 -12.55 6.40 9.32
CA GLY A 295 -11.22 5.83 9.18
C GLY A 295 -10.08 6.81 9.15
N LEU A 296 -8.89 6.32 9.49
CA LEU A 296 -7.65 7.03 9.17
C LEU A 296 -7.48 7.12 7.67
N ARG A 297 -6.90 8.23 7.20
CA ARG A 297 -6.48 8.32 5.80
C ARG A 297 -5.57 7.14 5.46
N SER A 298 -6.05 6.30 4.55
CA SER A 298 -5.37 5.08 4.13
C SER A 298 -5.76 4.73 2.70
N GLY A 299 -4.98 3.86 2.06
CA GLY A 299 -5.29 3.39 0.71
C GLY A 299 -6.60 2.61 0.61
N PHE A 300 -7.08 2.01 1.71
CA PHE A 300 -8.38 1.33 1.74
C PHE A 300 -9.56 2.30 1.75
N MET A 301 -9.40 3.50 2.34
CA MET A 301 -10.46 4.52 2.34
C MET A 301 -10.77 5.07 0.93
N GLU A 302 -9.83 4.98 0.00
CA GLU A 302 -9.95 5.56 -1.34
C GLU A 302 -11.08 4.93 -2.17
N PRO A 303 -11.17 3.59 -2.32
CA PRO A 303 -12.30 2.99 -3.00
C PRO A 303 -13.63 3.28 -2.32
N LEU A 304 -13.67 3.39 -0.99
CA LEU A 304 -14.91 3.61 -0.24
C LEU A 304 -15.59 4.95 -0.59
N THR A 305 -14.85 5.94 -1.10
CA THR A 305 -15.44 7.22 -1.54
C THR A 305 -16.36 7.08 -2.75
N SER A 306 -16.25 5.98 -3.50
CA SER A 306 -17.09 5.68 -4.65
C SER A 306 -18.46 5.08 -4.27
N ILE A 307 -18.67 4.72 -2.99
CA ILE A 307 -19.94 4.15 -2.55
C ILE A 307 -21.00 5.26 -2.51
N ASN A 308 -22.00 5.15 -3.37
CA ASN A 308 -23.10 6.11 -3.44
C ASN A 308 -23.83 6.24 -2.09
N ASN A 309 -24.17 7.47 -1.72
CA ASN A 309 -24.95 7.81 -0.51
C ASN A 309 -24.32 7.37 0.82
N MET A 310 -23.03 7.04 0.85
CA MET A 310 -22.33 6.65 2.08
C MET A 310 -21.61 7.86 2.72
N PRO A 311 -21.95 8.25 3.97
CA PRO A 311 -21.14 9.18 4.73
C PRO A 311 -19.75 8.60 5.05
N VAL A 312 -18.69 9.33 4.70
CA VAL A 312 -17.29 8.93 4.92
C VAL A 312 -16.57 10.00 5.73
N VAL A 313 -16.20 9.64 6.95
CA VAL A 313 -15.38 10.44 7.85
C VAL A 313 -13.93 9.98 7.72
N CYS A 314 -13.07 10.87 7.24
CA CYS A 314 -11.64 10.62 7.08
C CYS A 314 -10.81 11.46 8.07
N LEU A 315 -9.96 10.78 8.81
CA LEU A 315 -9.13 11.34 9.86
C LEU A 315 -7.68 11.45 9.37
N TYR A 316 -7.14 12.66 9.37
CA TYR A 316 -5.78 12.97 8.94
C TYR A 316 -4.87 13.19 10.16
N THR A 317 -3.82 12.39 10.24
CA THR A 317 -2.66 12.59 11.13
C THR A 317 -1.41 12.79 10.27
N ASP A 318 -0.29 13.14 10.89
CA ASP A 318 0.97 13.27 10.14
C ASP A 318 1.38 11.95 9.47
N PHE A 319 2.07 12.04 8.34
CA PHE A 319 2.79 10.91 7.80
C PHE A 319 4.05 10.67 8.64
N LYS A 320 4.31 9.39 8.95
CA LYS A 320 5.56 8.96 9.57
C LYS A 320 6.72 9.05 8.57
N ASP A 321 7.94 9.12 9.09
CA ASP A 321 9.13 8.96 8.25
C ASP A 321 9.19 7.53 7.69
N ARG A 322 9.28 7.43 6.36
CA ARG A 322 9.33 6.17 5.59
C ARG A 322 10.61 6.10 4.75
N GLY A 323 11.71 6.67 5.25
CA GLY A 323 13.02 6.68 4.61
C GLY A 323 13.15 7.79 3.56
N LEU A 324 13.09 7.43 2.27
CA LEU A 324 13.16 8.43 1.18
C LEU A 324 11.89 9.28 1.06
N LEU A 325 10.81 8.85 1.72
CA LEU A 325 9.57 9.61 1.90
C LEU A 325 9.54 10.10 3.35
N HIS A 326 10.04 11.32 3.56
CA HIS A 326 10.14 11.93 4.89
C HIS A 326 8.77 12.14 5.54
N SER A 327 8.75 12.47 6.83
CA SER A 327 7.50 12.88 7.49
C SER A 327 6.83 14.06 6.77
N MET A 328 5.51 14.16 6.90
CA MET A 328 4.72 15.25 6.32
C MET A 328 3.62 15.66 7.31
N PRO A 329 3.45 16.96 7.59
CA PRO A 329 2.36 17.45 8.43
C PRO A 329 0.98 17.16 7.84
N SER A 330 0.03 16.83 8.71
CA SER A 330 -1.38 16.53 8.39
C SER A 330 -2.08 17.59 7.53
N ASP A 331 -1.78 18.89 7.72
CA ASP A 331 -2.36 19.97 6.90
C ASP A 331 -1.91 19.91 5.44
N ILE A 332 -0.64 19.55 5.18
CA ILE A 332 -0.13 19.37 3.82
C ILE A 332 -0.75 18.10 3.22
N ILE A 333 -0.84 17.03 4.01
CA ILE A 333 -1.43 15.76 3.58
C ILE A 333 -2.88 15.98 3.16
N LYS A 334 -3.70 16.63 3.99
CA LYS A 334 -5.10 16.90 3.67
C LYS A 334 -5.24 17.68 2.37
N LYS A 335 -4.36 18.65 2.08
CA LYS A 335 -4.38 19.40 0.81
C LYS A 335 -4.05 18.52 -0.40
N GLY A 336 -3.00 17.71 -0.30
CA GLY A 336 -2.47 16.90 -1.42
C GLY A 336 -3.17 15.56 -1.64
N PHE A 337 -3.85 15.03 -0.62
CA PHE A 337 -4.42 13.68 -0.57
C PHE A 337 -5.90 13.66 -0.15
N SER A 338 -6.61 14.79 -0.27
CA SER A 338 -8.04 14.90 0.03
C SER A 338 -8.85 13.84 -0.71
N LEU A 339 -9.68 13.11 0.03
CA LEU A 339 -10.62 12.13 -0.51
C LEU A 339 -11.67 12.79 -1.41
N LYS A 340 -11.96 14.08 -1.22
CA LYS A 340 -12.92 14.85 -2.05
C LYS A 340 -12.47 14.97 -3.49
N LYS A 341 -11.15 14.92 -3.76
CA LYS A 341 -10.59 15.05 -5.11
C LYS A 341 -10.41 13.71 -5.83
N LEU A 342 -10.87 12.61 -5.25
CA LEU A 342 -10.81 11.29 -5.88
C LEU A 342 -11.87 11.10 -6.97
N PRO A 343 -11.64 10.18 -7.92
CA PRO A 343 -12.66 9.78 -8.87
C PRO A 343 -13.88 9.20 -8.15
N ASN A 344 -15.05 9.49 -8.72
CA ASN A 344 -16.35 9.00 -8.29
C ASN A 344 -16.73 9.38 -6.84
N ALA A 345 -15.97 10.29 -6.21
CA ALA A 345 -16.23 10.77 -4.86
C ALA A 345 -17.46 11.68 -4.81
N VAL A 346 -18.39 11.38 -3.89
CA VAL A 346 -19.53 12.26 -3.58
C VAL A 346 -19.10 13.25 -2.49
N GLU A 347 -18.58 14.41 -2.89
CA GLU A 347 -17.94 15.37 -1.98
C GLU A 347 -18.81 15.82 -0.79
N SER A 348 -20.13 15.87 -0.97
CA SER A 348 -21.09 16.24 0.08
C SER A 348 -21.18 15.23 1.21
N ASN A 349 -20.74 13.99 0.97
CA ASN A 349 -20.78 12.90 1.94
C ASN A 349 -19.41 12.64 2.58
N ILE A 350 -18.39 13.44 2.23
CA ILE A 350 -17.01 13.24 2.71
C ILE A 350 -16.67 14.34 3.71
N PHE A 351 -16.30 13.92 4.91
CA PHE A 351 -15.97 14.78 6.04
C PHE A 351 -14.52 14.54 6.46
N GLU A 352 -13.69 15.58 6.44
CA GLU A 352 -12.24 15.44 6.58
C GLU A 352 -11.68 16.24 7.76
N TYR A 353 -11.17 15.53 8.76
CA TYR A 353 -10.70 16.11 10.02
C TYR A 353 -9.18 16.03 10.13
N ASN A 354 -8.54 17.12 10.55
CA ASN A 354 -7.13 17.11 10.94
C ASN A 354 -7.06 16.87 12.46
N MET A 355 -6.45 15.75 12.85
CA MET A 355 -6.39 15.28 14.24
C MET A 355 -5.19 15.82 15.02
N GLU A 356 -4.26 16.54 14.38
CA GLU A 356 -3.07 17.11 15.04
C GLU A 356 -3.35 18.52 15.61
N LYS A 357 -4.57 19.03 15.48
CA LYS A 357 -4.97 20.32 16.05
C LYS A 357 -5.35 20.15 17.53
N PRO A 358 -4.67 20.85 18.47
CA PRO A 358 -5.00 20.78 19.89
C PRO A 358 -6.43 21.27 20.17
N ASP A 359 -7.10 20.65 21.14
CA ASP A 359 -8.37 21.06 21.77
C ASP A 359 -9.69 20.86 21.00
N ILE A 360 -9.70 20.11 19.90
CA ILE A 360 -10.92 19.91 19.08
C ILE A 360 -11.55 18.51 19.29
N LEU A 361 -11.05 17.66 20.19
CA LEU A 361 -11.51 16.27 20.21
C LEU A 361 -13.02 16.11 20.52
N PRO A 362 -13.60 16.71 21.56
CA PRO A 362 -15.05 16.63 21.80
C PRO A 362 -15.88 17.22 20.66
N GLU A 363 -15.42 18.33 20.07
CA GLU A 363 -16.08 18.97 18.93
C GLU A 363 -16.02 18.08 17.66
N ILE A 364 -14.87 17.48 17.36
CA ILE A 364 -14.70 16.51 16.27
C ILE A 364 -15.63 15.33 16.48
N LEU A 365 -15.70 14.78 17.69
CA LEU A 365 -16.61 13.67 17.99
C LEU A 365 -18.07 14.07 17.73
N ASN A 366 -18.51 15.22 18.22
CA ASN A 366 -19.87 15.72 17.97
C ASN A 366 -20.15 15.95 16.48
N ASN A 367 -19.18 16.51 15.74
CA ASN A 367 -19.32 16.74 14.31
C ASN A 367 -19.41 15.42 13.53
N ILE A 368 -18.57 14.43 13.88
CA ILE A 368 -18.62 13.08 13.30
C ILE A 368 -20.02 12.46 13.47
N LEU A 369 -20.59 12.50 14.66
CA LEU A 369 -21.93 11.94 14.90
C LEU A 369 -23.00 12.70 14.11
N SER A 370 -22.87 14.03 14.01
CA SER A 370 -23.78 14.87 13.24
C SER A 370 -23.72 14.58 11.74
N ASP A 371 -22.52 14.44 11.19
CA ASP A 371 -22.25 14.16 9.77
C ASP A 371 -22.77 12.79 9.35
N LEU A 372 -22.62 11.80 10.24
CA LEU A 372 -23.20 10.47 10.09
C LEU A 372 -24.72 10.46 10.37
N LYS A 373 -25.31 11.60 10.76
CA LYS A 373 -26.73 11.77 11.13
C LYS A 373 -27.18 10.83 12.26
N LEU A 374 -26.29 10.55 13.22
CA LEU A 374 -26.50 9.61 14.32
C LEU A 374 -27.03 10.29 15.59
N ARG A 375 -27.84 11.34 15.47
CA ARG A 375 -28.43 12.00 16.65
C ARG A 375 -29.65 11.22 17.13
N GLY A 376 -29.68 10.91 18.44
CA GLY A 376 -30.82 10.30 19.12
C GLY A 376 -32.06 11.17 19.13
#